data_AF-A0A7W5VX85-F1
#
_entry.id   AF-A0A7W5VX85-F1
#
_cell.length_a   1.000
_cell.length_b   1.000
_cell.length_c   1.000
_cell.angle_alpha   90.00
_cell.angle_beta   90.00
_cell.angle_gamma   90.00
#
_symmetry.space_group_name_H-M   'P 1'
#
loop_
_entity.id
_entity.type
_entity.pdbx_description
1 polymer ?
#
loop_
_entity_poly.entity_id
_entity_poly.type
_entity_poly.pdbx_seq_one_letter_code
_entity_poly.pdbx_strand_id
1 'polypeptide(L)'
;MQDQQAASRINLSFQGHPMNNCRLNTIVKLFETCRYKHDLYSVYSDWCECAAISMSNAVDLMHFERREARYLEILRNYDRQTIETFAHILAEVTMAMEGAPQDILGETFHALELHNKARGQFFTPYTVCRMMALMVAGGKEEVSRAMERRGFLIAQEPAVGSGAMIVALAEAIRDAGFNYQRHLHVTAVDIDRRAVHMAYIQFSLLHIPATVLVGDSLAMTFHEEWHTLAHVMGGWNAKLCGVEREGKGAPPMSNAVAPKYDRAQSAEPKAPSFDVEKTSQFRLF
;
A
#
# COMPACT_ATOMS: atom_id res chain seq x y z
N MET A 1 39.63 -0.45 18.88
CA MET A 1 39.52 -1.40 17.75
C MET A 1 38.09 -1.88 17.50
N GLN A 2 37.19 -1.87 18.49
CA GLN A 2 35.77 -2.22 18.31
C GLN A 2 34.91 -1.09 17.71
N ASP A 3 35.29 0.19 17.89
CA ASP A 3 34.50 1.32 17.35
C ASP A 3 34.61 1.54 15.83
N GLN A 4 35.68 1.07 15.19
CA GLN A 4 35.82 1.15 13.72
C GLN A 4 34.96 0.12 12.98
N GLN A 5 34.58 -0.99 13.63
CA GLN A 5 33.70 -2.01 13.05
C GLN A 5 32.22 -1.65 13.11
N ALA A 6 31.81 -0.78 14.05
CA ALA A 6 30.45 -0.25 14.11
C ALA A 6 30.21 0.81 13.02
N ALA A 7 31.18 1.70 12.80
CA ALA A 7 31.10 2.74 11.76
C ALA A 7 31.07 2.15 10.33
N SER A 8 31.74 1.02 10.09
CA SER A 8 31.72 0.37 8.77
C SER A 8 30.39 -0.32 8.44
N ARG A 9 29.59 -0.70 9.44
CA ARG A 9 28.24 -1.27 9.24
C ARG A 9 27.19 -0.22 8.91
N ILE A 10 27.35 1.01 9.39
CA ILE A 10 26.43 2.12 9.14
C ILE A 10 26.62 2.71 7.73
N ASN A 11 27.84 2.63 7.16
CA ASN A 11 28.11 3.12 5.81
C ASN A 11 27.70 2.15 4.68
N LEU A 12 27.43 0.87 4.96
CA LEU A 12 27.00 -0.09 3.93
C LEU A 12 25.50 -0.05 3.62
N SER A 13 24.69 0.60 4.45
CA SER A 13 23.24 0.75 4.26
C SER A 13 22.84 2.04 3.54
N PHE A 14 23.80 2.93 3.25
CA PHE A 14 23.54 4.25 2.65
C PHE A 14 23.68 4.29 1.13
N GLN A 15 24.25 3.25 0.52
CA GLN A 15 24.18 3.04 -0.92
C GLN A 15 23.03 2.08 -1.17
N GLY A 16 22.02 2.51 -1.95
CA GLY A 16 20.99 1.61 -2.45
C GLY A 16 21.66 0.33 -2.94
N HIS A 17 21.16 -0.83 -2.49
CA HIS A 17 21.83 -2.11 -2.72
C HIS A 17 22.14 -2.22 -4.22
N PRO A 18 23.40 -2.42 -4.65
CA PRO A 18 23.80 -2.27 -6.05
C PRO A 18 22.98 -3.15 -7.03
N MET A 19 22.40 -4.24 -6.53
CA MET A 19 21.45 -5.10 -7.23
C MET A 19 20.09 -4.42 -7.55
N ASN A 20 19.57 -3.58 -6.65
CA ASN A 20 18.26 -2.92 -6.80
C ASN A 20 18.29 -1.89 -7.93
N ASN A 21 19.38 -1.12 -8.02
CA ASN A 21 19.60 -0.18 -9.12
C ASN A 21 19.71 -0.89 -10.48
N CYS A 22 20.20 -2.14 -10.51
CA CYS A 22 20.24 -2.91 -11.75
C CYS A 22 18.83 -3.32 -12.21
N ARG A 23 17.97 -3.78 -11.29
CA ARG A 23 16.60 -4.21 -11.60
C ARG A 23 15.72 -3.04 -12.03
N LEU A 24 15.78 -1.91 -11.32
CA LEU A 24 15.07 -0.68 -11.70
C LEU A 24 15.41 -0.28 -13.15
N ASN A 25 16.70 -0.24 -13.50
CA ASN A 25 17.14 0.09 -14.86
C ASN A 25 16.63 -0.91 -15.90
N THR A 26 16.56 -2.20 -15.58
CA THR A 26 15.98 -3.21 -16.48
C THR A 26 14.49 -2.99 -16.67
N ILE A 27 13.74 -2.75 -15.59
CA ILE A 27 12.30 -2.46 -15.64
C ILE A 27 12.02 -1.22 -16.52
N VAL A 28 12.76 -0.12 -16.28
CA VAL A 28 12.66 1.10 -17.08
C VAL A 28 12.93 0.80 -18.55
N LYS A 29 14.02 0.08 -18.87
CA LYS A 29 14.33 -0.31 -20.25
C LYS A 29 13.24 -1.14 -20.90
N LEU A 30 12.61 -2.06 -20.18
CA LEU A 30 11.49 -2.86 -20.70
C LEU A 30 10.31 -1.98 -21.06
N PHE A 31 9.90 -1.04 -20.19
CA PHE A 31 8.87 -0.06 -20.52
C PHE A 31 9.26 0.81 -21.73
N GLU A 32 10.50 1.26 -21.81
CA GLU A 32 11.02 2.06 -22.93
C GLU A 32 10.90 1.35 -24.28
N THR A 33 10.98 0.02 -24.31
CA THR A 33 10.79 -0.73 -25.58
C THR A 33 9.39 -0.54 -26.18
N CYS A 34 8.39 -0.19 -25.36
CA CYS A 34 7.01 0.07 -25.79
C CYS A 34 6.80 1.48 -26.36
N ARG A 35 7.73 2.43 -26.11
CA ARG A 35 7.55 3.87 -26.38
C ARG A 35 7.28 4.19 -27.86
N TYR A 36 7.82 3.40 -28.78
CA TYR A 36 7.68 3.64 -30.22
C TYR A 36 6.24 3.40 -30.73
N LYS A 37 5.47 2.56 -30.04
CA LYS A 37 4.11 2.16 -30.46
C LYS A 37 3.03 2.72 -29.55
N HIS A 38 3.35 3.00 -28.29
CA HIS A 38 2.38 3.33 -27.26
C HIS A 38 2.88 4.47 -26.37
N ASP A 39 1.93 5.24 -25.80
CA ASP A 39 2.26 6.21 -24.76
C ASP A 39 2.64 5.49 -23.46
N LEU A 40 3.83 5.79 -22.91
CA LEU A 40 4.32 5.09 -21.73
C LEU A 40 3.45 5.29 -20.49
N TYR A 41 2.77 6.43 -20.37
CA TYR A 41 1.85 6.65 -19.26
C TYR A 41 0.69 5.65 -19.30
N SER A 42 0.10 5.44 -20.48
CA SER A 42 -0.95 4.43 -20.68
C SER A 42 -0.41 3.02 -20.49
N VAL A 43 0.75 2.68 -21.09
CA VAL A 43 1.38 1.36 -20.94
C VAL A 43 1.64 1.03 -19.47
N TYR A 44 2.18 1.98 -18.71
CA TYR A 44 2.46 1.79 -17.29
C TYR A 44 1.18 1.61 -16.48
N SER A 45 0.15 2.41 -16.74
CA SER A 45 -1.15 2.31 -16.08
C SER A 45 -1.83 0.97 -16.36
N ASP A 46 -1.87 0.56 -17.62
CA ASP A 46 -2.46 -0.69 -18.08
C ASP A 46 -1.68 -1.89 -17.54
N TRP A 47 -0.35 -1.82 -17.53
CA TRP A 47 0.49 -2.84 -16.92
C TRP A 47 0.19 -3.01 -15.43
N CYS A 48 0.09 -1.90 -14.68
CA CYS A 48 -0.27 -1.96 -13.24
C CYS A 48 -1.64 -2.59 -13.03
N GLU A 49 -2.64 -2.21 -13.84
CA GLU A 49 -3.98 -2.79 -13.74
C GLU A 49 -3.98 -4.28 -14.09
N CYS A 50 -3.32 -4.69 -15.18
CA CYS A 50 -3.19 -6.09 -15.57
C CYS A 50 -2.48 -6.93 -14.49
N ALA A 51 -1.38 -6.43 -13.93
CA ALA A 51 -0.64 -7.12 -12.88
C ALA A 51 -1.49 -7.25 -11.60
N ALA A 52 -2.15 -6.18 -11.16
CA ALA A 52 -3.04 -6.22 -10.00
C ALA A 52 -4.21 -7.20 -10.20
N ILE A 53 -4.85 -7.20 -11.38
CA ILE A 53 -5.91 -8.15 -11.71
C ILE A 53 -5.39 -9.59 -11.65
N SER A 54 -4.24 -9.88 -12.28
CA SER A 54 -3.68 -11.23 -12.31
C SER A 54 -3.43 -11.81 -10.91
N MET A 55 -2.93 -10.99 -9.98
CA MET A 55 -2.73 -11.37 -8.59
C MET A 55 -4.05 -11.52 -7.83
N SER A 56 -4.98 -10.60 -8.06
CA SER A 56 -6.27 -10.61 -7.36
C SER A 56 -7.15 -11.79 -7.77
N ASN A 57 -7.17 -12.14 -9.06
CA ASN A 57 -7.98 -13.23 -9.59
C ASN A 57 -7.59 -14.60 -9.03
N ALA A 58 -6.39 -14.73 -8.43
CA ALA A 58 -5.97 -15.94 -7.73
C ALA A 58 -6.77 -16.22 -6.44
N VAL A 59 -7.39 -15.20 -5.82
CA VAL A 59 -8.06 -15.33 -4.51
C VAL A 59 -9.42 -14.64 -4.41
N ASP A 60 -9.72 -13.67 -5.26
CA ASP A 60 -10.98 -12.92 -5.23
C ASP A 60 -11.96 -13.44 -6.31
N LEU A 61 -12.62 -14.54 -5.99
CA LEU A 61 -13.60 -15.16 -6.88
C LEU A 61 -14.86 -14.32 -7.09
N MET A 62 -15.18 -13.42 -6.15
CA MET A 62 -16.36 -12.56 -6.24
C MET A 62 -16.22 -11.54 -7.37
N HIS A 63 -15.02 -10.99 -7.56
CA HIS A 63 -14.76 -10.00 -8.61
C HIS A 63 -14.10 -10.57 -9.86
N PHE A 64 -13.82 -11.88 -9.90
CA PHE A 64 -13.05 -12.56 -10.95
C PHE A 64 -13.57 -12.23 -12.35
N GLU A 65 -14.85 -12.49 -12.65
CA GLU A 65 -15.41 -12.30 -14.00
C GLU A 65 -15.26 -10.85 -14.50
N ARG A 66 -15.55 -9.87 -13.63
CA ARG A 66 -15.42 -8.44 -13.97
C ARG A 66 -13.97 -8.05 -14.22
N ARG A 67 -13.05 -8.52 -13.38
CA ARG A 67 -11.62 -8.22 -13.49
C ARG A 67 -11.00 -8.91 -14.69
N GLU A 68 -11.33 -10.17 -14.94
CA GLU A 68 -10.85 -10.94 -16.08
C GLU A 68 -11.30 -10.32 -17.41
N ALA A 69 -12.58 -9.91 -17.50
CA ALA A 69 -13.07 -9.18 -18.68
C ALA A 69 -12.28 -7.89 -18.92
N ARG A 70 -11.98 -7.12 -17.85
CA ARG A 70 -11.15 -5.91 -17.92
C ARG A 70 -9.71 -6.19 -18.34
N TYR A 71 -9.10 -7.25 -17.80
CA TYR A 71 -7.77 -7.70 -18.18
C TYR A 71 -7.70 -8.00 -19.68
N LEU A 72 -8.64 -8.78 -20.21
CA LEU A 72 -8.71 -9.11 -21.63
C LEU A 72 -9.00 -7.89 -22.51
N GLU A 73 -9.81 -6.93 -22.02
CA GLU A 73 -10.04 -5.67 -22.73
C GLU A 73 -8.75 -4.87 -22.91
N ILE A 74 -7.94 -4.74 -21.85
CA ILE A 74 -6.66 -4.03 -21.91
C ILE A 74 -5.72 -4.71 -22.92
N LEU A 75 -5.57 -6.05 -22.84
CA LEU A 75 -4.65 -6.79 -23.69
C LEU A 75 -4.97 -6.69 -25.19
N ARG A 76 -6.22 -6.45 -25.59
CA ARG A 76 -6.60 -6.26 -27.00
C ARG A 76 -5.94 -5.04 -27.65
N ASN A 77 -5.47 -4.09 -26.84
CA ASN A 77 -4.80 -2.87 -27.34
C ASN A 77 -3.31 -3.08 -27.63
N TYR A 78 -2.76 -4.26 -27.30
CA TYR A 78 -1.33 -4.54 -27.36
C TYR A 78 -1.03 -5.72 -28.27
N ASP A 79 0.09 -5.64 -28.97
CA ASP A 79 0.60 -6.78 -29.72
C ASP A 79 1.22 -7.84 -28.80
N ARG A 80 1.39 -9.05 -29.32
CA ARG A 80 1.93 -10.18 -28.54
C ARG A 80 3.29 -9.87 -27.90
N GLN A 81 4.16 -9.15 -28.60
CA GLN A 81 5.50 -8.80 -28.10
C GLN A 81 5.41 -7.86 -26.89
N THR A 82 4.47 -6.91 -26.91
CA THR A 82 4.21 -6.00 -25.80
C THR A 82 3.62 -6.75 -24.61
N ILE A 83 2.71 -7.71 -24.85
CA ILE A 83 2.14 -8.57 -23.80
C ILE A 83 3.23 -9.46 -23.17
N GLU A 84 4.14 -10.03 -23.96
CA GLU A 84 5.30 -10.78 -23.44
C GLU A 84 6.21 -9.87 -22.58
N THR A 85 6.36 -8.61 -22.98
CA THR A 85 7.09 -7.60 -22.19
C THR A 85 6.42 -7.33 -20.84
N PHE A 86 5.09 -7.32 -20.76
CA PHE A 86 4.37 -7.15 -19.49
C PHE A 86 4.73 -8.25 -18.48
N ALA A 87 4.81 -9.50 -18.95
CA ALA A 87 5.21 -10.63 -18.11
C ALA A 87 6.68 -10.50 -17.63
N HIS A 88 7.59 -10.05 -18.50
CA HIS A 88 8.98 -9.80 -18.10
C HIS A 88 9.11 -8.69 -17.07
N ILE A 89 8.35 -7.60 -17.20
CA ILE A 89 8.33 -6.53 -16.21
C ILE A 89 7.87 -7.07 -14.85
N LEU A 90 6.81 -7.88 -14.83
CA LEU A 90 6.31 -8.49 -13.59
C LEU A 90 7.35 -9.42 -12.94
N ALA A 91 8.09 -10.18 -13.74
CA ALA A 91 9.19 -11.00 -13.23
C ALA A 91 10.29 -10.14 -12.58
N GLU A 92 10.72 -9.06 -13.24
CA GLU A 92 11.75 -8.16 -12.70
C GLU A 92 11.29 -7.44 -11.42
N VAL A 93 10.03 -7.00 -11.36
CA VAL A 93 9.43 -6.39 -10.15
C VAL A 93 9.39 -7.41 -9.01
N THR A 94 9.02 -8.66 -9.29
CA THR A 94 9.01 -9.73 -8.28
C THR A 94 10.43 -9.97 -7.75
N MET A 95 11.42 -10.11 -8.63
CA MET A 95 12.81 -10.29 -8.24
C MET A 95 13.38 -9.11 -7.46
N ALA A 96 12.96 -7.87 -7.76
CA ALA A 96 13.34 -6.70 -6.98
C ALA A 96 12.80 -6.79 -5.54
N MET A 97 11.54 -7.18 -5.37
CA MET A 97 10.90 -7.30 -4.04
C MET A 97 11.42 -8.47 -3.21
N GLU A 98 11.91 -9.55 -3.83
CA GLU A 98 12.56 -10.65 -3.10
C GLU A 98 13.87 -10.21 -2.42
N GLY A 99 14.59 -9.26 -3.00
CA GLY A 99 15.86 -8.78 -2.44
C GLY A 99 15.67 -7.97 -1.16
N ALA A 100 14.79 -6.97 -1.20
CA ALA A 100 14.42 -6.15 -0.04
C ALA A 100 13.09 -5.41 -0.29
N PRO A 101 12.32 -5.09 0.76
CA PRO A 101 11.22 -4.14 0.67
C PRO A 101 11.72 -2.80 0.13
N GLN A 102 11.07 -2.29 -0.91
CA GLN A 102 11.39 -1.03 -1.56
C GLN A 102 10.18 -0.53 -2.35
N ASP A 103 10.19 0.74 -2.75
CA ASP A 103 9.14 1.31 -3.62
C ASP A 103 9.54 1.23 -5.10
N ILE A 104 9.74 0.02 -5.63
CA ILE A 104 10.23 -0.19 -7.00
C ILE A 104 9.29 0.41 -8.05
N LEU A 105 7.98 0.41 -7.80
CA LEU A 105 6.99 0.94 -8.74
C LEU A 105 6.95 2.47 -8.70
N GLY A 106 7.00 3.09 -7.51
CA GLY A 106 7.14 4.55 -7.41
C GLY A 106 8.45 5.05 -8.02
N GLU A 107 9.56 4.35 -7.79
CA GLU A 107 10.87 4.66 -8.41
C GLU A 107 10.83 4.52 -9.93
N THR A 108 10.22 3.45 -10.45
CA THR A 108 10.04 3.25 -11.90
C THR A 108 9.21 4.38 -12.51
N PHE A 109 8.11 4.75 -11.87
CA PHE A 109 7.24 5.83 -12.33
C PHE A 109 7.96 7.18 -12.38
N HIS A 110 8.81 7.44 -11.38
CA HIS A 110 9.64 8.63 -11.34
C HIS A 110 10.72 8.62 -12.44
N ALA A 111 11.43 7.50 -12.59
CA ALA A 111 12.51 7.33 -13.58
C ALA A 111 12.02 7.43 -15.03
N LEU A 112 10.77 7.01 -15.30
CA LEU A 112 10.11 7.18 -16.60
C LEU A 112 9.54 8.60 -16.82
N GLU A 113 9.71 9.51 -15.85
CA GLU A 113 9.22 10.89 -15.86
C GLU A 113 7.69 11.02 -16.04
N LEU A 114 6.94 10.00 -15.62
CA LEU A 114 5.48 9.94 -15.85
C LEU A 114 4.68 10.91 -14.98
N HIS A 115 5.30 11.44 -13.91
CA HIS A 115 4.72 12.43 -13.00
C HIS A 115 4.32 13.74 -13.70
N ASN A 116 5.03 14.10 -14.79
CA ASN A 116 4.72 15.29 -15.59
C ASN A 116 3.34 15.22 -16.25
N LYS A 117 2.87 14.00 -16.57
CA LYS A 117 1.51 13.77 -17.11
C LYS A 117 0.47 13.50 -16.01
N ALA A 118 0.92 13.07 -14.83
CA ALA A 118 0.08 12.72 -13.69
C ALA A 118 -0.44 13.92 -12.88
N ARG A 119 -0.57 15.09 -13.49
CA ARG A 119 -1.09 16.32 -12.86
C ARG A 119 -0.35 16.72 -11.57
N GLY A 120 0.96 16.47 -11.48
CA GLY A 120 1.78 16.90 -10.35
C GLY A 120 1.70 16.00 -9.11
N GLN A 121 1.40 14.71 -9.27
CA GLN A 121 1.64 13.73 -8.21
C GLN A 121 3.14 13.63 -7.92
N PHE A 122 3.52 13.94 -6.67
CA PHE A 122 4.86 13.73 -6.15
C PHE A 122 4.80 12.65 -5.08
N PHE A 123 5.55 11.57 -5.28
CA PHE A 123 5.67 10.52 -4.27
C PHE A 123 6.70 10.91 -3.22
N THR A 124 6.38 10.59 -1.97
CA THR A 124 7.28 10.81 -0.85
C THR A 124 8.56 9.98 -1.04
N PRO A 125 9.76 10.59 -1.03
CA PRO A 125 11.01 9.84 -1.14
C PRO A 125 11.11 8.75 -0.06
N TYR A 126 11.60 7.57 -0.44
CA TYR A 126 11.59 6.40 0.44
C TYR A 126 12.34 6.63 1.77
N THR A 127 13.40 7.44 1.77
CA THR A 127 14.15 7.80 2.99
C THR A 127 13.30 8.58 4.00
N VAL A 128 12.40 9.45 3.52
CA VAL A 128 11.45 10.19 4.37
C VAL A 128 10.40 9.23 4.90
N CYS A 129 9.85 8.34 4.06
CA CYS A 129 8.95 7.28 4.49
C CYS A 129 9.58 6.42 5.61
N ARG A 130 10.85 6.03 5.45
CA ARG A 130 11.58 5.24 6.45
C ARG A 130 11.79 5.98 7.76
N MET A 131 12.16 7.26 7.70
CA MET A 131 12.26 8.09 8.90
C MET A 131 10.92 8.14 9.64
N MET A 132 9.83 8.42 8.92
CA MET A 132 8.49 8.51 9.50
C MET A 132 8.01 7.17 10.06
N ALA A 133 8.24 6.08 9.33
CA ALA A 133 7.90 4.73 9.77
C ALA A 133 8.61 4.36 11.09
N LEU A 134 9.88 4.70 11.24
CA LEU A 134 10.63 4.47 12.49
C LEU A 134 10.08 5.31 13.64
N MET A 135 9.66 6.55 13.39
CA MET A 135 9.03 7.39 14.40
C MET A 135 7.66 6.87 14.83
N VAL A 136 6.86 6.36 13.88
CA VAL A 136 5.49 5.88 14.14
C VAL A 136 5.48 4.48 14.75
N ALA A 137 6.25 3.54 14.20
CA ALA A 137 6.37 2.19 14.76
C ALA A 137 6.98 2.24 16.17
N GLY A 138 7.80 3.26 16.46
CA GLY A 138 8.50 3.42 17.72
C GLY A 138 9.61 2.39 17.87
N GLY A 139 9.95 2.10 19.12
CA GLY A 139 10.88 1.04 19.48
C GLY A 139 10.20 -0.33 19.52
N LYS A 140 11.01 -1.34 19.82
CA LYS A 140 10.55 -2.72 20.00
C LYS A 140 9.46 -2.81 21.08
N GLU A 141 9.58 -1.99 22.12
CA GLU A 141 8.67 -1.92 23.26
C GLU A 141 7.27 -1.40 22.87
N GLU A 142 7.18 -0.40 22.00
CA GLU A 142 5.90 0.08 21.47
C GLU A 142 5.18 -1.01 20.67
N VAL A 143 5.91 -1.65 19.76
CA VAL A 143 5.36 -2.73 18.92
C VAL A 143 4.95 -3.92 19.80
N SER A 144 5.79 -4.34 20.75
CA SER A 144 5.46 -5.38 21.75
C SER A 144 4.16 -5.10 22.48
N ARG A 145 3.98 -3.89 23.01
CA ARG A 145 2.75 -3.53 23.75
C ARG A 145 1.50 -3.61 22.88
N ALA A 146 1.60 -3.22 21.61
CA ALA A 146 0.49 -3.34 20.67
C ALA A 146 0.19 -4.82 20.34
N MET A 147 1.22 -5.65 20.22
CA MET A 147 1.08 -7.10 20.06
C MET A 147 0.40 -7.76 21.26
N GLU A 148 0.80 -7.43 22.49
CA GLU A 148 0.22 -8.01 23.71
C GLU A 148 -1.27 -7.68 23.87
N ARG A 149 -1.69 -6.48 23.44
CA ARG A 149 -3.08 -6.03 23.58
C ARG A 149 -4.05 -6.62 22.57
N ARG A 150 -3.65 -6.68 21.29
CA ARG A 150 -4.55 -7.03 20.17
C ARG A 150 -4.06 -8.22 19.34
N GLY A 151 -2.80 -8.60 19.47
CA GLY A 151 -2.16 -9.62 18.63
C GLY A 151 -1.72 -9.12 17.25
N PHE A 152 -2.03 -7.86 16.88
CA PHE A 152 -1.62 -7.26 15.61
C PHE A 152 -1.70 -5.72 15.62
N LEU A 153 -0.95 -5.08 14.73
CA LEU A 153 -1.01 -3.67 14.34
C LEU A 153 -2.07 -3.45 13.26
N ILE A 154 -2.68 -2.27 13.29
CA ILE A 154 -3.57 -1.75 12.25
C ILE A 154 -2.98 -0.40 11.86
N ALA A 155 -2.68 -0.26 10.57
CA ALA A 155 -2.23 0.99 9.98
C ALA A 155 -3.27 1.49 8.97
N GLN A 156 -3.38 2.80 8.85
CA GLN A 156 -4.18 3.44 7.82
C GLN A 156 -3.30 4.42 7.05
N GLU A 157 -3.47 4.47 5.73
CA GLU A 157 -2.78 5.41 4.85
C GLU A 157 -3.81 6.02 3.87
N PRO A 158 -4.27 7.26 4.11
CA PRO A 158 -5.38 7.87 3.36
C PRO A 158 -5.00 8.43 1.98
N ALA A 159 -3.70 8.52 1.65
CA ALA A 159 -3.21 8.93 0.35
C ALA A 159 -1.96 8.11 -0.01
N VAL A 160 -2.18 6.83 -0.28
CA VAL A 160 -1.14 5.80 -0.30
C VAL A 160 -0.09 5.97 -1.38
N GLY A 161 -0.43 6.65 -2.49
CA GLY A 161 0.45 6.77 -3.63
C GLY A 161 0.88 5.38 -4.13
N SER A 162 2.17 5.22 -4.41
CA SER A 162 2.77 3.92 -4.75
C SER A 162 2.77 2.92 -3.59
N GLY A 163 2.56 3.35 -2.34
CA GLY A 163 2.64 2.50 -1.15
C GLY A 163 3.96 2.59 -0.37
N ALA A 164 4.86 3.49 -0.73
CA ALA A 164 6.18 3.68 -0.10
C ALA A 164 6.13 3.73 1.43
N MET A 165 5.17 4.46 2.00
CA MET A 165 5.02 4.62 3.45
C MET A 165 4.73 3.28 4.15
N ILE A 166 3.82 2.49 3.59
CA ILE A 166 3.45 1.18 4.15
C ILE A 166 4.58 0.16 3.96
N VAL A 167 5.29 0.20 2.83
CA VAL A 167 6.48 -0.62 2.62
C VAL A 167 7.55 -0.29 3.68
N ALA A 168 7.79 0.99 3.94
CA ALA A 168 8.71 1.44 4.97
C ALA A 168 8.25 1.06 6.40
N LEU A 169 6.95 1.11 6.68
CA LEU A 169 6.39 0.63 7.95
C LEU A 169 6.61 -0.88 8.14
N ALA A 170 6.36 -1.68 7.12
CA ALA A 170 6.61 -3.12 7.15
C ALA A 170 8.10 -3.42 7.39
N GLU A 171 9.00 -2.67 6.74
CA GLU A 171 10.43 -2.73 7.02
C GLU A 171 10.76 -2.37 8.47
N ALA A 172 10.24 -1.27 9.01
CA ALA A 172 10.49 -0.85 10.39
C ALA A 172 10.02 -1.91 11.42
N ILE A 173 8.85 -2.51 11.19
CA ILE A 173 8.32 -3.59 12.05
C ILE A 173 9.23 -4.84 11.98
N ARG A 174 9.71 -5.20 10.79
CA ARG A 174 10.67 -6.29 10.60
C ARG A 174 11.97 -6.00 11.34
N ASP A 175 12.52 -4.80 11.19
CA ASP A 175 13.77 -4.38 11.81
C ASP A 175 13.66 -4.35 13.34
N ALA A 176 12.46 -4.08 13.89
CA ALA A 176 12.14 -4.21 15.31
C ALA A 176 12.01 -5.67 15.80
N GLY A 177 12.11 -6.66 14.89
CA GLY A 177 12.10 -8.09 15.20
C GLY A 177 10.72 -8.76 15.14
N PHE A 178 9.73 -8.12 14.53
CA PHE A 178 8.37 -8.65 14.40
C PHE A 178 8.05 -9.04 12.96
N ASN A 179 7.28 -10.12 12.80
CA ASN A 179 6.78 -10.51 11.50
C ASN A 179 5.56 -9.66 11.11
N TYR A 180 5.75 -8.65 10.25
CA TYR A 180 4.65 -7.79 9.77
C TYR A 180 3.59 -8.59 8.98
N GLN A 181 3.97 -9.64 8.25
CA GLN A 181 3.05 -10.42 7.41
C GLN A 181 1.95 -11.09 8.24
N ARG A 182 2.23 -11.40 9.51
CA ARG A 182 1.28 -12.01 10.44
C ARG A 182 0.58 -11.01 11.35
N HIS A 183 1.24 -9.88 11.63
CA HIS A 183 0.86 -8.99 12.70
C HIS A 183 0.63 -7.54 12.26
N LEU A 184 0.59 -7.24 10.97
CA LEU A 184 0.18 -5.93 10.46
C LEU A 184 -1.02 -6.13 9.53
N HIS A 185 -2.03 -5.30 9.71
CA HIS A 185 -3.07 -5.09 8.71
C HIS A 185 -3.11 -3.62 8.29
N VAL A 186 -3.32 -3.38 7.00
CA VAL A 186 -3.31 -2.04 6.40
C VAL A 186 -4.63 -1.76 5.70
N THR A 187 -5.19 -0.58 5.95
CA THR A 187 -6.20 0.02 5.08
C THR A 187 -5.56 1.21 4.35
N ALA A 188 -5.48 1.14 3.03
CA ALA A 188 -4.86 2.16 2.20
C ALA A 188 -5.89 2.74 1.22
N VAL A 189 -5.81 4.04 0.96
CA VAL A 189 -6.71 4.74 0.03
C VAL A 189 -5.90 5.62 -0.90
N ASP A 190 -6.25 5.64 -2.18
CA ASP A 190 -5.85 6.72 -3.09
C ASP A 190 -7.00 7.11 -4.02
N ILE A 191 -6.99 8.37 -4.46
CA ILE A 191 -7.93 8.86 -5.47
C ILE A 191 -7.53 8.41 -6.87
N ASP A 192 -6.22 8.18 -7.11
CA ASP A 192 -5.71 7.67 -8.37
C ASP A 192 -5.67 6.14 -8.36
N ARG A 193 -6.45 5.54 -9.25
CA ARG A 193 -6.51 4.09 -9.45
C ARG A 193 -5.13 3.48 -9.78
N ARG A 194 -4.27 4.19 -10.52
CA ARG A 194 -2.90 3.72 -10.80
C ARG A 194 -2.09 3.60 -9.51
N ALA A 195 -2.20 4.59 -8.62
CA ALA A 195 -1.54 4.56 -7.31
C ALA A 195 -2.02 3.36 -6.49
N VAL A 196 -3.33 3.13 -6.45
CA VAL A 196 -3.92 1.93 -5.82
C VAL A 196 -3.35 0.63 -6.39
N HIS A 197 -3.25 0.49 -7.71
CA HIS A 197 -2.67 -0.72 -8.31
C HIS A 197 -1.20 -0.89 -7.99
N MET A 198 -0.40 0.19 -8.00
CA MET A 198 1.00 0.13 -7.57
C MET A 198 1.10 -0.36 -6.12
N ALA A 199 0.39 0.28 -5.18
CA ALA A 199 0.38 -0.12 -3.78
C ALA A 199 -0.08 -1.58 -3.61
N TYR A 200 -1.14 -1.98 -4.29
CA TYR A 200 -1.68 -3.33 -4.26
C TYR A 200 -0.66 -4.40 -4.68
N ILE A 201 0.07 -4.17 -5.79
CA ILE A 201 1.10 -5.09 -6.27
C ILE A 201 2.22 -5.20 -5.24
N GLN A 202 2.73 -4.07 -4.75
CA GLN A 202 3.83 -4.07 -3.78
C GLN A 202 3.44 -4.77 -2.47
N PHE A 203 2.22 -4.53 -1.97
CA PHE A 203 1.72 -5.18 -0.76
C PHE A 203 1.51 -6.68 -0.96
N SER A 204 1.00 -7.09 -2.12
CA SER A 204 0.80 -8.49 -2.45
C SER A 204 2.12 -9.25 -2.54
N LEU A 205 3.14 -8.69 -3.21
CA LEU A 205 4.47 -9.31 -3.32
C LEU A 205 5.20 -9.39 -1.98
N LEU A 206 5.05 -8.38 -1.11
CA LEU A 206 5.64 -8.38 0.23
C LEU A 206 4.84 -9.20 1.26
N HIS A 207 3.70 -9.76 0.85
CA HIS A 207 2.74 -10.48 1.68
C HIS A 207 2.23 -9.62 2.87
N ILE A 208 1.99 -8.33 2.63
CA ILE A 208 1.38 -7.42 3.59
C ILE A 208 -0.14 -7.60 3.54
N PRO A 209 -0.80 -7.99 4.65
CA PRO A 209 -2.26 -8.02 4.70
C PRO A 209 -2.84 -6.62 4.59
N ALA A 210 -3.51 -6.35 3.46
CA ALA A 210 -4.07 -5.03 3.17
C ALA A 210 -5.42 -5.08 2.45
N THR A 211 -6.21 -4.05 2.71
CA THR A 211 -7.34 -3.59 1.89
C THR A 211 -6.95 -2.26 1.25
N VAL A 212 -6.87 -2.21 -0.08
CA VAL A 212 -6.51 -0.99 -0.84
C VAL A 212 -7.74 -0.49 -1.58
N LEU A 213 -8.08 0.79 -1.39
CA LEU A 213 -9.32 1.39 -1.84
C LEU A 213 -9.05 2.48 -2.87
N VAL A 214 -9.84 2.50 -3.94
CA VAL A 214 -9.93 3.67 -4.83
C VAL A 214 -11.03 4.57 -4.29
N GLY A 215 -10.67 5.80 -3.89
CA GLY A 215 -11.65 6.73 -3.33
C GLY A 215 -11.07 8.06 -2.86
N ASP A 216 -11.97 8.93 -2.41
CA ASP A 216 -11.63 10.22 -1.81
C ASP A 216 -11.75 10.10 -0.28
N SER A 217 -10.59 10.11 0.38
CA SER A 217 -10.48 10.03 1.85
C SER A 217 -11.07 11.24 2.57
N LEU A 218 -11.11 12.42 1.93
CA LEU A 218 -11.71 13.61 2.50
C LEU A 218 -13.25 13.56 2.41
N ALA A 219 -13.77 13.05 1.28
CA ALA A 219 -15.20 12.88 1.07
C ALA A 219 -15.76 11.60 1.71
N MET A 220 -14.89 10.68 2.16
CA MET A 220 -15.26 9.34 2.64
C MET A 220 -16.07 8.53 1.61
N THR A 221 -15.72 8.68 0.33
CA THR A 221 -16.37 7.98 -0.79
C THR A 221 -15.40 7.02 -1.45
N PHE A 222 -15.74 5.73 -1.44
CA PHE A 222 -14.92 4.65 -2.00
C PHE A 222 -15.69 3.92 -3.09
N HIS A 223 -15.01 3.59 -4.18
CA HIS A 223 -15.63 3.04 -5.38
C HIS A 223 -15.09 1.67 -5.76
N GLU A 224 -13.85 1.35 -5.38
CA GLU A 224 -13.25 0.04 -5.63
C GLU A 224 -12.46 -0.43 -4.43
N GLU A 225 -12.43 -1.75 -4.25
CA GLU A 225 -11.75 -2.42 -3.15
C GLU A 225 -10.89 -3.56 -3.67
N TRP A 226 -9.66 -3.61 -3.18
CA TRP A 226 -8.65 -4.59 -3.54
C TRP A 226 -8.07 -5.26 -2.29
N HIS A 227 -8.43 -6.52 -2.07
CA HIS A 227 -7.85 -7.32 -0.99
C HIS A 227 -6.62 -8.07 -1.47
N THR A 228 -5.53 -7.90 -0.75
CA THR A 228 -4.28 -8.66 -0.99
C THR A 228 -4.49 -10.15 -0.69
N LEU A 229 -3.67 -11.01 -1.30
CA LEU A 229 -3.65 -12.45 -1.00
C LEU A 229 -3.50 -12.73 0.50
N ALA A 230 -2.61 -12.01 1.17
CA ALA A 230 -2.37 -12.10 2.61
C ALA A 230 -3.60 -11.70 3.44
N HIS A 231 -4.41 -10.72 2.97
CA HIS A 231 -5.69 -10.37 3.59
C HIS A 231 -6.65 -11.56 3.52
N VAL A 232 -6.88 -12.10 2.33
CA VAL A 232 -7.87 -13.15 2.10
C VAL A 232 -7.49 -14.44 2.83
N MET A 233 -6.28 -14.94 2.59
CA MET A 233 -5.79 -16.18 3.22
C MET A 233 -5.65 -16.06 4.74
N GLY A 234 -5.31 -14.87 5.23
CA GLY A 234 -5.16 -14.61 6.66
C GLY A 234 -6.48 -14.45 7.42
N GLY A 235 -7.63 -14.55 6.75
CA GLY A 235 -8.96 -14.41 7.36
C GLY A 235 -9.18 -13.04 8.01
N TRP A 236 -8.59 -11.99 7.43
CA TRP A 236 -8.50 -10.68 8.09
C TRP A 236 -9.85 -10.00 8.28
N ASN A 237 -10.82 -10.21 7.39
CA ASN A 237 -12.21 -9.76 7.60
C ASN A 237 -12.77 -10.20 8.96
N ALA A 238 -12.59 -11.47 9.34
CA ALA A 238 -13.09 -11.96 10.63
C ALA A 238 -12.33 -11.36 11.83
N LYS A 239 -11.00 -11.21 11.71
CA LYS A 239 -10.15 -10.61 12.74
C LYS A 239 -10.53 -9.16 13.01
N LEU A 240 -10.76 -8.38 11.96
CA LEU A 240 -11.13 -6.96 12.05
C LEU A 240 -12.53 -6.79 12.63
N CYS A 241 -13.51 -7.58 12.19
CA CYS A 241 -14.86 -7.56 12.78
C CYS A 241 -14.86 -7.91 14.28
N GLY A 242 -13.95 -8.78 14.73
CA GLY A 242 -13.78 -9.09 16.16
C GLY A 242 -13.40 -7.85 16.97
N VAL A 243 -12.41 -7.09 16.49
CA VAL A 243 -11.94 -5.86 17.15
C VAL A 243 -13.02 -4.78 17.20
N GLU A 244 -13.78 -4.59 16.12
CA GLU A 244 -14.87 -3.60 16.09
C GLU A 244 -15.98 -3.92 17.10
N ARG A 245 -16.26 -5.21 17.33
CA ARG A 245 -17.25 -5.66 18.32
C ARG A 245 -16.77 -5.45 19.75
N GLU A 246 -15.50 -5.71 20.03
CA GLU A 246 -14.88 -5.45 21.33
C GLU A 246 -14.83 -3.94 21.65
N GLY A 247 -14.53 -3.11 20.65
CA GLY A 247 -14.55 -1.64 20.80
C GLY A 247 -15.94 -1.06 21.09
N LYS A 248 -17.00 -1.64 20.50
CA LYS A 248 -18.40 -1.23 20.74
C LYS A 248 -18.98 -1.74 22.08
N GLY A 249 -18.32 -2.69 22.75
CA GLY A 249 -18.73 -3.25 24.04
C GLY A 249 -18.17 -2.54 25.27
N ALA A 250 -17.27 -1.57 25.11
CA ALA A 250 -16.73 -0.78 26.21
C ALA A 250 -17.72 0.32 26.63
N PRO A 251 -18.06 0.48 27.92
CA PRO A 251 -18.95 1.55 28.35
C PRO A 251 -18.33 2.91 28.00
N PRO A 252 -19.12 3.90 27.55
CA PRO A 252 -18.59 5.21 27.22
C PRO A 252 -17.94 5.81 28.48
N MET A 253 -16.65 6.12 28.39
CA MET A 253 -15.99 6.88 29.45
C MET A 253 -16.70 8.22 29.56
N SER A 254 -17.18 8.50 30.79
CA SER A 254 -17.88 9.72 31.16
C SER A 254 -17.05 10.94 30.77
N ASN A 255 -17.49 11.65 29.73
CA ASN A 255 -16.95 12.96 29.41
C ASN A 255 -17.62 14.00 30.30
N ALA A 256 -16.76 14.79 30.95
CA ALA A 256 -17.10 15.97 31.72
C ALA A 256 -17.99 16.92 30.91
N VAL A 257 -18.94 17.52 31.63
CA VAL A 257 -19.96 18.45 31.12
C VAL A 257 -19.30 19.68 30.50
N ALA A 258 -19.57 19.95 29.22
CA ALA A 258 -19.33 21.25 28.57
C ALA A 258 -20.68 21.92 28.26
N PRO A 259 -20.77 23.26 28.30
CA PRO A 259 -22.04 23.97 28.41
C PRO A 259 -22.80 24.05 27.08
N LYS A 260 -24.14 24.02 27.19
CA LYS A 260 -25.08 24.07 26.06
C LYS A 260 -25.10 25.44 25.40
N TYR A 261 -25.02 25.44 24.07
CA TYR A 261 -25.55 26.51 23.22
C TYR A 261 -26.61 25.94 22.28
N ASP A 262 -27.81 26.50 22.33
CA ASP A 262 -28.94 26.18 21.46
C ASP A 262 -28.76 26.82 20.07
N ARG A 263 -28.99 26.05 19.00
CA ARG A 263 -29.77 26.51 17.84
C ARG A 263 -30.16 25.40 16.84
N ALA A 264 -31.48 25.31 16.65
CA ALA A 264 -32.28 25.06 15.44
C ALA A 264 -31.96 23.87 14.50
N GLN A 265 -32.98 23.00 14.39
CA GLN A 265 -33.10 21.88 13.46
C GLN A 265 -33.33 22.34 12.01
N SER A 266 -32.68 21.64 11.07
CA SER A 266 -33.23 21.38 9.73
C SER A 266 -32.76 19.99 9.29
N ALA A 267 -33.68 19.22 8.71
CA ALA A 267 -33.52 17.80 8.39
C ALA A 267 -33.32 17.60 6.89
N GLU A 268 -32.41 16.72 6.49
CA GLU A 268 -32.33 16.10 5.15
C GLU A 268 -31.42 14.83 5.18
N PRO A 269 -31.40 13.97 4.12
CA PRO A 269 -31.68 12.54 4.21
C PRO A 269 -30.47 11.64 4.51
N LYS A 270 -30.77 10.43 5.03
CA LYS A 270 -29.82 9.41 5.49
C LYS A 270 -29.01 8.78 4.34
N ALA A 271 -27.70 9.02 4.33
CA ALA A 271 -26.68 8.17 3.73
C ALA A 271 -26.21 7.11 4.76
N PRO A 272 -25.69 5.94 4.36
CA PRO A 272 -25.21 4.93 5.29
C PRO A 272 -23.98 5.46 6.05
N SER A 273 -24.12 5.57 7.38
CA SER A 273 -23.06 6.03 8.28
C SER A 273 -22.10 4.89 8.59
N PHE A 274 -20.86 5.00 8.14
CA PHE A 274 -19.74 4.26 8.74
C PHE A 274 -19.14 5.13 9.84
N ASP A 275 -19.47 4.83 11.09
CA ASP A 275 -18.88 5.48 12.26
C ASP A 275 -17.45 4.97 12.45
N VAL A 276 -16.46 5.85 12.26
CA VAL A 276 -15.06 5.61 12.62
C VAL A 276 -14.78 6.39 13.90
N GLU A 277 -14.99 5.76 15.05
CA GLU A 277 -14.59 6.32 16.36
C GLU A 277 -13.10 6.11 16.65
N LYS A 278 -12.55 7.05 17.44
CA LYS A 278 -11.15 7.17 17.88
C LYS A 278 -10.70 5.91 18.62
N THR A 279 -10.24 4.92 17.87
CA THR A 279 -9.54 3.74 18.41
C THR A 279 -8.05 4.06 18.45
N SER A 280 -7.28 3.45 19.35
CA SER A 280 -5.81 3.50 19.36
C SER A 280 -5.23 2.80 18.13
N GLN A 281 -5.38 3.48 17.00
CA GLN A 281 -5.06 3.09 15.64
C GLN A 281 -3.74 3.80 15.32
N PHE A 282 -2.76 3.10 14.75
CA PHE A 282 -1.59 3.79 14.20
C PHE A 282 -2.07 4.49 12.94
N ARG A 283 -2.48 5.73 13.09
CA ARG A 283 -2.76 6.62 11.98
C ARG A 283 -1.43 7.19 11.52
N LEU A 284 -0.97 6.73 10.37
CA LEU A 284 -0.02 7.50 9.58
C LEU A 284 -0.88 8.60 8.96
N PHE A 285 -0.89 9.74 9.67
CA PHE A 285 -1.74 10.93 9.48
C PHE A 285 -3.19 10.83 10.01
#